data_AF-A0A2H9PNK0-F1
#
_entry.id   AF-A0A2H9PNK0-F1
#
_cell.length_a   1.000
_cell.length_b   1.000
_cell.length_c   1.000
_cell.angle_alpha   90.00
_cell.angle_beta   90.00
_cell.angle_gamma   90.00
#
_symmetry.space_group_name_H-M   'P 1'
#
loop_
_entity.id
_entity.type
_entity.pdbx_description
1 polymer ?
#
loop_
_entity_poly.entity_id
_entity_poly.type
_entity_poly.pdbx_seq_one_letter_code
_entity_poly.pdbx_strand_id
1 'polypeptide(L)'
;MNNRSIAIFLYLFNIKISMRYLQYMEWTRKFRSKYFNGMAKPLVKWGITANQLTTLSHLLGLLSCYFLFNNHIVFVVLFCLHLVADGFDGVVARLTKPTLFGDYYDHIGDQIVALLLLLKIYLYLGDYYVLVILGIFLLTNLIYFFSEMKSPIIFVRTGTGVALIFSPLNPALFVNGTYLVSGIFLIYSLAKQIAYYSLERKK
;
A
#
# COMPACT_ATOMS: atom_id res chain seq x y z
N MET A 1 8.29 -7.81 -30.74
CA MET A 1 8.70 -8.64 -29.58
C MET A 1 7.98 -9.97 -29.66
N ASN A 2 8.73 -11.07 -29.80
CA ASN A 2 8.19 -12.39 -30.05
C ASN A 2 7.59 -12.98 -28.75
N ASN A 3 6.40 -13.60 -28.80
CA ASN A 3 5.73 -14.21 -27.64
C ASN A 3 6.62 -15.20 -26.88
N ARG A 4 7.63 -15.77 -27.56
CA ARG A 4 8.65 -16.62 -26.95
C ARG A 4 9.58 -15.89 -25.98
N SER A 5 9.96 -14.65 -26.25
CA SER A 5 10.85 -13.88 -25.37
C SER A 5 10.16 -13.50 -24.06
N ILE A 6 8.86 -13.22 -24.11
CA ILE A 6 8.03 -12.96 -22.92
C ILE A 6 7.82 -14.25 -22.13
N ALA A 7 7.56 -15.37 -22.80
CA ALA A 7 7.40 -16.67 -22.15
C ALA A 7 8.69 -17.16 -21.45
N ILE A 8 9.85 -16.95 -22.08
CA ILE A 8 11.17 -17.28 -21.51
C ILE A 8 11.48 -16.37 -20.32
N PHE A 9 11.18 -15.07 -20.41
CA PHE A 9 11.29 -14.14 -19.29
C PHE A 9 10.43 -14.57 -18.09
N LEU A 10 9.15 -14.93 -18.33
CA LEU A 10 8.23 -15.39 -17.28
C LEU A 10 8.63 -16.75 -16.67
N TYR A 11 9.24 -17.63 -17.46
CA TYR A 11 9.71 -18.96 -17.02
C TYR A 11 11.00 -18.86 -16.19
N LEU A 12 11.95 -18.00 -16.59
CA LEU A 12 13.22 -17.80 -15.89
C LEU A 12 13.03 -17.21 -14.48
N PHE A 13 11.97 -16.46 -14.24
CA PHE A 13 11.62 -15.96 -12.90
C PHE A 13 10.96 -17.01 -11.99
N ASN A 14 10.75 -18.24 -12.46
CA ASN A 14 10.36 -19.43 -11.69
C ASN A 14 9.37 -19.15 -10.54
N ILE A 15 8.27 -18.47 -10.88
CA ILE A 15 7.40 -17.93 -9.86
C ILE A 15 6.34 -18.96 -9.46
N LYS A 16 6.67 -19.78 -8.45
CA LYS A 16 5.69 -20.36 -7.51
C LYS A 16 4.95 -19.21 -6.79
N ILE A 17 4.03 -18.53 -7.50
CA ILE A 17 3.43 -17.26 -7.06
C ILE A 17 2.41 -17.41 -5.92
N SER A 18 1.76 -18.57 -5.74
CA SER A 18 0.64 -18.63 -4.78
C SER A 18 1.09 -18.90 -3.33
N MET A 19 1.88 -19.94 -3.07
CA MET A 19 2.14 -20.37 -1.69
C MET A 19 3.07 -19.41 -0.91
N ARG A 20 4.15 -18.91 -1.53
CA ARG A 20 5.15 -18.09 -0.82
C ARG A 20 4.64 -16.66 -0.52
N TYR A 21 3.78 -16.12 -1.39
CA TYR A 21 3.12 -14.82 -1.17
C TYR A 21 2.05 -14.90 -0.07
N LEU A 22 1.21 -15.94 -0.11
CA LEU A 22 0.23 -16.20 0.96
C LEU A 22 0.92 -16.45 2.31
N GLN A 23 2.00 -17.21 2.33
CA GLN A 23 2.83 -17.42 3.53
C GLN A 23 3.44 -16.12 4.06
N TYR A 24 3.89 -15.22 3.18
CA TYR A 24 4.41 -13.92 3.58
C TYR A 24 3.32 -13.02 4.19
N MET A 25 2.14 -12.96 3.56
CA MET A 25 0.98 -12.23 4.09
C MET A 25 0.54 -12.79 5.44
N GLU A 26 0.49 -14.11 5.61
CA GLU A 26 0.23 -14.74 6.90
C GLU A 26 1.29 -14.40 7.95
N TRP A 27 2.56 -14.39 7.56
CA TRP A 27 3.66 -14.07 8.45
C TRP A 27 3.56 -12.63 8.97
N THR A 28 3.31 -11.65 8.09
CA THR A 28 3.12 -10.25 8.51
C THR A 28 1.88 -10.08 9.41
N ARG A 29 0.81 -10.82 9.16
CA ARG A 29 -0.39 -10.85 10.02
C ARG A 29 -0.09 -11.43 11.41
N LYS A 30 0.63 -12.55 11.48
CA LYS A 30 1.04 -13.20 12.74
C LYS A 30 2.02 -12.31 13.51
N PHE A 31 2.97 -11.69 12.83
CA PHE A 31 3.91 -10.74 13.41
C PHE A 31 3.19 -9.55 14.02
N ARG A 32 2.35 -8.83 13.24
CA ARG A 32 1.55 -7.70 13.76
C ARG A 32 0.68 -8.12 14.94
N SER A 33 -0.01 -9.25 14.83
CA SER A 33 -0.86 -9.77 15.91
C SER A 33 -0.08 -10.25 17.14
N LYS A 34 1.23 -10.48 17.05
CA LYS A 34 2.07 -10.83 18.20
C LYS A 34 2.50 -9.59 18.98
N TYR A 35 2.97 -8.55 18.28
CA TYR A 35 3.47 -7.33 18.93
C TYR A 35 2.34 -6.39 19.36
N PHE A 36 1.31 -6.22 18.53
CA PHE A 36 0.23 -5.26 18.82
C PHE A 36 -0.91 -5.84 19.66
N ASN A 37 -0.94 -7.15 19.93
CA ASN A 37 -2.03 -7.78 20.69
C ASN A 37 -2.20 -7.17 22.09
N GLY A 38 -1.08 -6.96 22.79
CA GLY A 38 -1.08 -6.45 24.16
C GLY A 38 -1.71 -5.06 24.24
N MET A 39 -1.45 -4.22 23.24
CA MET A 39 -1.96 -2.86 23.15
C MET A 39 -3.37 -2.79 22.53
N ALA A 40 -3.74 -3.75 21.67
CA ALA A 40 -5.06 -3.82 21.06
C ALA A 40 -6.15 -4.34 22.01
N LYS A 41 -5.80 -5.22 22.97
CA LYS A 41 -6.76 -5.77 23.96
C LYS A 41 -7.46 -4.68 24.79
N PRO A 42 -6.77 -3.68 25.35
CA PRO A 42 -7.43 -2.53 26.00
C PRO A 42 -8.40 -1.79 25.07
N LEU A 43 -8.03 -1.55 23.81
CA LEU A 43 -8.89 -0.86 22.83
C LEU A 43 -10.21 -1.62 22.62
N VAL A 44 -10.13 -2.95 22.46
CA VAL A 44 -11.31 -3.81 22.36
C VAL A 44 -12.16 -3.76 23.63
N LYS A 45 -11.53 -3.78 24.81
CA LYS A 45 -12.23 -3.65 26.10
C LYS A 45 -12.95 -2.31 26.28
N TRP A 46 -12.42 -1.24 25.68
CA TRP A 46 -13.05 0.08 25.66
C TRP A 46 -14.13 0.22 24.58
N GLY A 47 -14.43 -0.84 23.84
CA GLY A 47 -15.47 -0.84 22.80
C GLY A 47 -15.06 -0.13 21.51
N ILE A 48 -13.76 0.16 21.33
CA ILE A 48 -13.26 0.76 20.09
C ILE A 48 -13.33 -0.29 18.98
N THR A 49 -14.05 0.04 17.91
CA THR A 49 -14.24 -0.83 16.74
C THR A 49 -13.10 -0.67 15.74
N ALA A 50 -12.86 -1.70 14.91
CA ALA A 50 -11.89 -1.63 13.83
C ALA A 50 -12.19 -0.47 12.87
N ASN A 51 -13.44 -0.32 12.45
CA ASN A 51 -13.85 0.75 11.53
C ASN A 51 -13.56 2.15 12.09
N GLN A 52 -13.71 2.38 13.40
CA GLN A 52 -13.34 3.67 14.01
C GLN A 52 -11.84 3.94 13.92
N LEU A 53 -11.00 2.92 14.12
CA LEU A 53 -9.56 3.04 13.96
C LEU A 53 -9.17 3.27 12.49
N THR A 54 -9.84 2.58 11.55
CA THR A 54 -9.68 2.80 10.11
C THR A 54 -10.06 4.24 9.73
N THR A 55 -11.19 4.77 10.21
CA THR A 55 -11.58 6.17 9.98
C THR A 55 -10.55 7.14 10.54
N LEU A 56 -10.07 6.90 11.77
CA LEU A 56 -9.02 7.73 12.38
C LEU A 56 -7.73 7.68 11.56
N SER A 57 -7.32 6.49 11.13
CA SER A 57 -6.17 6.27 10.26
C SER A 57 -6.29 7.11 8.99
N HIS A 58 -7.42 7.04 8.30
CA HIS A 58 -7.64 7.81 7.07
C HIS A 58 -7.63 9.32 7.31
N LEU A 59 -8.26 9.81 8.38
CA LEU A 59 -8.24 11.24 8.72
C LEU A 59 -6.80 11.74 8.98
N LEU A 60 -6.00 10.97 9.70
CA LEU A 60 -4.58 11.26 9.94
C LEU A 60 -3.79 11.23 8.63
N GLY A 61 -4.06 10.26 7.75
CA GLY A 61 -3.45 10.15 6.43
C GLY A 61 -3.76 11.38 5.56
N LEU A 62 -5.03 11.79 5.47
CA LEU A 62 -5.46 12.99 4.75
C LEU A 62 -4.79 14.26 5.30
N LEU A 63 -4.75 14.40 6.62
CA LEU A 63 -4.12 15.54 7.26
C LEU A 63 -2.60 15.56 7.03
N SER A 64 -1.95 14.39 7.03
CA SER A 64 -0.53 14.27 6.69
C SER A 64 -0.27 14.75 5.26
N CYS A 65 -1.10 14.34 4.29
CA CYS A 65 -1.01 14.83 2.92
C CYS A 65 -1.11 16.35 2.89
N TYR A 66 -2.00 16.99 3.66
CA TYR A 66 -2.09 18.45 3.73
C TYR A 66 -0.79 19.12 4.22
N PHE A 67 -0.07 18.51 5.18
CA PHE A 67 1.16 19.09 5.71
C PHE A 67 2.45 18.75 4.94
N LEU A 68 2.41 17.80 4.00
CA LEU A 68 3.60 17.27 3.28
C LEU A 68 4.64 18.32 2.85
N PHE A 69 4.19 19.46 2.29
CA PHE A 69 5.09 20.54 1.82
C PHE A 69 5.02 21.82 2.64
N ASN A 70 4.14 21.88 3.64
CA ASN A 70 3.95 23.07 4.48
C ASN A 70 4.71 22.95 5.81
N ASN A 71 4.74 21.74 6.39
CA ASN A 71 5.46 21.45 7.62
C ASN A 71 5.83 19.96 7.65
N HIS A 72 7.10 19.67 7.34
CA HIS A 72 7.58 18.30 7.24
C HIS A 72 7.48 17.51 8.56
N ILE A 73 7.77 18.16 9.70
CA ILE A 73 7.72 17.50 11.01
C ILE A 73 6.29 17.06 11.30
N VAL A 74 5.31 17.94 11.05
CA VAL A 74 3.89 17.62 11.21
C VAL A 74 3.46 16.51 10.25
N PHE A 75 3.92 16.52 8.99
CA PHE A 75 3.71 15.42 8.06
C PHE A 75 4.22 14.08 8.62
N VAL A 76 5.47 14.02 9.09
CA VAL A 76 6.07 12.80 9.64
C VAL A 76 5.28 12.27 10.83
N VAL A 77 4.94 13.15 11.78
CA VAL A 77 4.17 12.75 12.96
C VAL A 77 2.81 12.20 12.57
N LEU A 78 2.05 12.92 11.73
CA LEU A 78 0.72 12.49 11.30
C LEU A 78 0.76 11.21 10.47
N PHE A 79 1.74 11.07 9.57
CA PHE A 79 1.87 9.88 8.74
C PHE A 79 2.28 8.65 9.56
N CYS A 80 3.17 8.82 10.54
CA CYS A 80 3.50 7.74 11.48
C CYS A 80 2.28 7.33 12.32
N LEU A 81 1.49 8.28 12.81
CA LEU A 81 0.25 7.98 13.54
C LEU A 81 -0.77 7.25 12.65
N HIS A 82 -0.89 7.65 11.38
CA HIS A 82 -1.68 6.96 10.37
C HIS A 82 -1.25 5.49 10.22
N LEU A 83 0.05 5.22 9.99
CA LEU A 83 0.57 3.85 9.88
C LEU A 83 0.36 3.00 11.13
N VAL A 84 0.42 3.64 12.31
CA VAL A 84 0.17 2.96 13.59
C VAL A 84 -1.31 2.58 13.71
N ALA A 85 -2.22 3.52 13.42
CA ALA A 85 -3.67 3.27 13.48
C ALA A 85 -4.12 2.16 12.51
N ASP A 86 -3.59 2.16 11.29
CA ASP A 86 -3.72 1.10 10.26
C ASP A 86 -3.12 -0.26 10.70
N GLY A 87 -2.10 -0.24 11.55
CA GLY A 87 -1.59 -1.45 12.17
C GLY A 87 -2.58 -2.03 13.19
N PHE A 88 -3.27 -1.16 13.91
CA PHE A 88 -4.16 -1.51 15.01
C PHE A 88 -5.54 -1.98 14.55
N ASP A 89 -6.15 -1.35 13.55
CA ASP A 89 -7.49 -1.71 13.09
C ASP A 89 -7.59 -3.18 12.64
N GLY A 90 -6.60 -3.68 11.91
CA GLY A 90 -6.54 -5.07 11.47
C GLY A 90 -6.34 -6.03 12.64
N VAL A 91 -5.63 -5.62 13.70
CA VAL A 91 -5.46 -6.43 14.92
C VAL A 91 -6.77 -6.46 15.70
N VAL A 92 -7.43 -5.31 15.87
CA VAL A 92 -8.74 -5.19 16.52
C VAL A 92 -9.81 -5.98 15.77
N ALA A 93 -9.84 -5.91 14.44
CA ALA A 93 -10.74 -6.72 13.61
C ALA A 93 -10.54 -8.22 13.84
N ARG A 94 -9.29 -8.68 13.97
CA ARG A 94 -8.97 -10.10 14.24
C ARG A 94 -9.31 -10.53 15.67
N LEU A 95 -9.24 -9.63 16.64
CA LEU A 95 -9.63 -9.92 18.03
C LEU A 95 -11.14 -9.88 18.26
N THR A 96 -11.87 -9.20 17.38
CA THR A 96 -13.33 -9.07 17.44
C THR A 96 -13.97 -9.93 16.34
N LYS A 97 -14.48 -9.31 15.28
CA LYS A 97 -15.06 -9.99 14.12
C LYS A 97 -14.66 -9.24 12.85
N PRO A 98 -13.79 -9.80 12.00
CA PRO A 98 -13.46 -9.17 10.72
C PRO A 98 -14.70 -9.17 9.82
N THR A 99 -14.86 -8.12 9.02
CA THR A 99 -16.00 -7.96 8.11
C THR A 99 -15.49 -7.64 6.72
N LEU A 100 -16.19 -8.14 5.68
CA LEU A 100 -15.85 -7.82 4.30
C LEU A 100 -15.89 -6.31 4.05
N PHE A 101 -16.91 -5.62 4.59
CA PHE A 101 -17.01 -4.16 4.49
C PHE A 101 -15.78 -3.45 5.07
N GLY A 102 -15.33 -3.86 6.26
CA GLY A 102 -14.13 -3.29 6.89
C GLY A 102 -12.88 -3.49 6.04
N ASP A 103 -12.69 -4.68 5.46
CA ASP A 103 -11.56 -4.97 4.58
C ASP A 103 -11.58 -4.09 3.32
N TYR A 104 -12.75 -3.87 2.69
CA TYR A 104 -12.88 -2.92 1.57
C TYR A 104 -12.65 -1.48 2.01
N TYR A 105 -13.16 -1.09 3.18
CA TYR A 105 -13.07 0.29 3.68
C TYR A 105 -11.63 0.71 3.96
N ASP A 106 -10.87 -0.15 4.66
CA ASP A 106 -9.44 -0.01 4.91
C ASP A 106 -8.67 0.14 3.59
N HIS A 107 -8.91 -0.80 2.68
CA HIS A 107 -8.22 -0.80 1.41
C HIS A 107 -8.48 0.44 0.54
N ILE A 108 -9.74 0.88 0.43
CA ILE A 108 -10.10 2.05 -0.39
C ILE A 108 -9.45 3.31 0.19
N GLY A 109 -9.51 3.52 1.50
CA GLY A 109 -8.92 4.71 2.10
C GLY A 109 -7.40 4.74 2.00
N ASP A 110 -6.74 3.58 2.05
CA ASP A 110 -5.31 3.46 1.77
C ASP A 110 -4.92 3.91 0.37
N GLN A 111 -5.71 3.54 -0.64
CA GLN A 111 -5.49 3.99 -2.01
C GLN A 111 -5.75 5.49 -2.16
N ILE A 112 -6.72 6.05 -1.44
CA ILE A 112 -6.98 7.50 -1.44
C ILE A 112 -5.78 8.25 -0.87
N VAL A 113 -5.21 7.80 0.26
CA VAL A 113 -4.01 8.42 0.84
C VAL A 113 -2.84 8.33 -0.13
N ALA A 114 -2.59 7.15 -0.73
CA ALA A 114 -1.52 6.98 -1.72
C ALA A 114 -1.70 7.89 -2.94
N LEU A 115 -2.92 7.97 -3.48
CA LEU A 115 -3.26 8.84 -4.60
C LEU A 115 -2.98 10.31 -4.27
N LEU A 116 -3.40 10.77 -3.09
CA LEU A 116 -3.20 12.16 -2.66
C LEU A 116 -1.73 12.48 -2.43
N LEU A 117 -0.93 11.56 -1.90
CA LEU A 117 0.52 11.73 -1.79
C LEU A 117 1.14 11.93 -3.18
N LEU A 118 0.88 11.03 -4.13
CA LEU A 118 1.40 11.13 -5.49
C LEU A 118 0.93 12.39 -6.22
N LEU A 119 -0.36 12.73 -6.10
CA LEU A 119 -0.92 13.93 -6.69
C LEU A 119 -0.27 15.19 -6.11
N LYS A 120 -0.08 15.24 -4.79
CA LYS A 120 0.54 16.40 -4.16
C LYS A 120 2.00 16.57 -4.56
N ILE A 121 2.75 15.46 -4.69
CA ILE A 121 4.12 15.47 -5.22
C ILE A 121 4.13 16.04 -6.65
N TYR A 122 3.19 15.62 -7.50
CA TYR A 122 3.05 16.18 -8.85
C TYR A 122 2.77 17.68 -8.83
N LEU A 123 1.83 18.15 -7.99
CA LEU A 123 1.50 19.57 -7.89
C LEU A 123 2.67 20.43 -7.41
N TYR A 124 3.57 19.86 -6.60
CA TYR A 124 4.74 20.56 -6.08
C TYR A 124 5.92 20.57 -7.08
N LEU A 125 6.19 19.45 -7.76
CA LEU A 125 7.36 19.30 -8.64
C LEU A 125 7.05 19.61 -10.11
N GLY A 126 5.83 19.35 -10.59
CA GLY A 126 5.46 19.44 -12.00
C GLY A 126 6.06 18.36 -12.90
N ASP A 127 6.71 17.34 -12.33
CA ASP A 127 7.46 16.33 -13.06
C ASP A 127 6.57 15.30 -13.77
N TYR A 128 6.84 15.07 -15.06
CA TYR A 128 6.09 14.13 -15.89
C TYR A 128 6.20 12.67 -15.41
N TYR A 129 7.31 12.31 -14.74
CA TYR A 129 7.51 10.97 -14.19
C TYR A 129 6.44 10.62 -13.15
N VAL A 130 5.96 11.60 -12.38
CA VAL A 130 4.90 11.39 -11.39
C VAL A 130 3.59 11.03 -12.07
N LEU A 131 3.28 11.63 -13.22
CA LEU A 131 2.09 11.29 -14.01
C LEU A 131 2.16 9.86 -14.54
N VAL A 132 3.34 9.41 -14.98
CA VAL A 132 3.55 8.02 -15.40
C VAL A 132 3.32 7.06 -14.22
N ILE A 133 3.91 7.35 -13.06
CA ILE A 133 3.71 6.57 -11.83
C ILE A 133 2.22 6.55 -11.43
N LEU A 134 1.54 7.69 -11.46
CA LEU A 134 0.13 7.81 -11.13
C LEU A 134 -0.74 7.02 -12.12
N GLY A 135 -0.43 7.05 -13.42
CA GLY A 135 -1.12 6.25 -14.43
C GLY A 135 -0.98 4.75 -14.19
N ILE A 136 0.24 4.26 -13.88
CA ILE A 136 0.46 2.85 -13.54
C ILE A 136 -0.24 2.50 -12.21
N PHE A 137 -0.23 3.40 -11.23
CA PHE A 137 -0.94 3.23 -9.97
C PHE A 137 -2.45 3.05 -10.18
N LEU A 138 -3.08 3.90 -10.98
CA LEU A 138 -4.50 3.77 -11.31
C LEU A 138 -4.78 2.46 -12.06
N LEU A 139 -3.93 2.09 -13.02
CA LEU A 139 -4.07 0.85 -13.78
C LEU A 139 -3.99 -0.40 -12.88
N THR A 140 -2.97 -0.47 -12.01
CA THR A 140 -2.80 -1.62 -11.10
C THR A 140 -3.95 -1.75 -10.11
N ASN A 141 -4.48 -0.63 -9.60
CA ASN A 141 -5.67 -0.63 -8.74
C ASN A 141 -6.94 -1.04 -9.48
N LEU A 142 -7.09 -0.60 -10.74
CA LEU A 142 -8.23 -0.98 -11.58
C LEU A 142 -8.23 -2.50 -11.84
N ILE A 143 -7.07 -3.06 -12.21
CA ILE A 143 -6.90 -4.51 -12.39
C ILE A 143 -7.20 -5.25 -11.08
N TYR A 144 -6.71 -4.73 -9.95
CA TYR A 144 -6.98 -5.31 -8.63
C TYR A 144 -8.48 -5.35 -8.31
N PHE A 145 -9.19 -4.24 -8.55
CA PHE A 145 -10.62 -4.16 -8.32
C PHE A 145 -11.42 -5.11 -9.22
N PHE A 146 -11.12 -5.15 -10.53
CA PHE A 146 -11.77 -6.09 -11.46
C PHE A 146 -11.44 -7.56 -11.18
N SER A 147 -10.33 -7.83 -10.49
CA SER A 147 -10.00 -9.17 -10.00
C SER A 147 -10.76 -9.56 -8.72
N GLU A 148 -11.73 -8.76 -8.27
CA GLU A 148 -12.40 -8.90 -6.97
C GLU A 148 -11.37 -8.97 -5.82
N MET A 149 -10.32 -8.15 -5.90
CA MET A 149 -9.23 -8.09 -4.92
C MET A 149 -8.39 -9.37 -4.77
N LYS A 150 -8.43 -10.27 -5.76
CA LYS A 150 -7.69 -11.55 -5.75
C LYS A 150 -6.29 -11.44 -6.38
N SER A 151 -6.09 -10.52 -7.31
CA SER A 151 -4.80 -10.38 -7.98
C SER A 151 -3.72 -9.84 -7.03
N PRO A 152 -2.46 -10.26 -7.17
CA PRO A 152 -1.39 -9.80 -6.28
C PRO A 152 -1.06 -8.31 -6.52
N ILE A 153 -1.05 -7.51 -5.45
CA ILE A 153 -0.66 -6.09 -5.49
C ILE A 153 0.25 -5.77 -4.30
N ILE A 154 1.32 -5.00 -4.55
CA ILE A 154 2.10 -4.38 -3.47
C ILE A 154 1.56 -2.97 -3.25
N PHE A 155 1.17 -2.69 -2.01
CA PHE A 155 0.68 -1.37 -1.63
C PHE A 155 1.78 -0.33 -1.64
N VAL A 156 1.61 0.65 -2.52
CA VAL A 156 2.58 1.72 -2.76
C VAL A 156 2.59 2.73 -1.61
N ARG A 157 1.43 2.96 -0.97
CA ARG A 157 1.21 3.88 0.16
C ARG A 157 2.36 3.89 1.17
N THR A 158 2.63 2.74 1.80
CA THR A 158 3.63 2.63 2.88
C THR A 158 5.04 2.89 2.37
N GLY A 159 5.38 2.37 1.18
CA GLY A 159 6.70 2.57 0.58
C GLY A 159 6.95 4.05 0.26
N THR A 160 6.01 4.70 -0.43
CA THR A 160 6.11 6.12 -0.79
C THR A 160 6.14 6.98 0.46
N GLY A 161 5.26 6.75 1.43
CA GLY A 161 5.21 7.54 2.66
C GLY A 161 6.47 7.41 3.52
N VAL A 162 7.06 6.21 3.61
CA VAL A 162 8.35 6.02 4.30
C VAL A 162 9.47 6.75 3.55
N ALA A 163 9.52 6.67 2.22
CA ALA A 163 10.50 7.43 1.43
C ALA A 163 10.34 8.95 1.67
N LEU A 164 9.10 9.44 1.78
CA LEU A 164 8.81 10.83 2.09
C LEU A 164 9.23 11.22 3.51
N ILE A 165 9.11 10.36 4.53
CA ILE A 165 9.55 10.68 5.90
C ILE A 165 11.04 11.07 5.94
N PHE A 166 11.87 10.35 5.20
CA PHE A 166 13.31 10.57 5.13
C PHE A 166 13.73 11.69 4.14
N SER A 167 12.77 12.33 3.48
CA SER A 167 12.94 13.44 2.52
C SER A 167 13.92 14.55 2.93
N PRO A 168 13.85 15.12 4.15
CA PRO A 168 14.59 16.33 4.49
C PRO A 168 16.11 16.16 4.50
N LEU A 169 16.58 14.92 4.47
CA LEU A 169 18.00 14.62 4.51
C LEU A 169 18.69 14.98 3.18
N ASN A 170 17.97 15.02 2.03
CA ASN A 170 18.48 15.49 0.74
C ASN A 170 17.35 15.65 -0.33
N PRO A 171 17.05 16.86 -0.85
CA PRO A 171 15.98 17.10 -1.83
C PRO A 171 16.14 16.41 -3.19
N ALA A 172 17.37 16.12 -3.63
CA ALA A 172 17.60 15.37 -4.86
C ALA A 172 17.43 13.85 -4.64
N LEU A 173 17.77 13.37 -3.44
CA LEU A 173 17.51 11.99 -3.02
C LEU A 173 16.00 11.75 -2.77
N PHE A 174 15.27 12.79 -2.35
CA PHE A 174 13.82 12.81 -2.13
C PHE A 174 13.02 12.43 -3.37
N VAL A 175 13.25 13.13 -4.48
CA VAL A 175 12.53 12.92 -5.74
C VAL A 175 12.88 11.56 -6.33
N ASN A 176 14.18 11.26 -6.42
CA ASN A 176 14.64 10.01 -7.00
C ASN A 176 14.25 8.79 -6.16
N GLY A 177 14.34 8.87 -4.83
CA GLY A 177 13.97 7.78 -3.93
C GLY A 177 12.48 7.46 -3.96
N THR A 178 11.63 8.49 -3.92
CA THR A 178 10.17 8.29 -3.99
C THR A 178 9.75 7.72 -5.34
N TYR A 179 10.37 8.15 -6.45
CA TYR A 179 10.11 7.63 -7.78
C TYR A 179 10.56 6.18 -7.93
N LEU A 180 11.76 5.86 -7.45
CA LEU A 180 12.27 4.50 -7.48
C LEU A 180 11.40 3.55 -6.67
N VAL A 181 11.07 3.91 -5.43
CA VAL A 181 10.24 3.06 -4.55
C VAL A 181 8.85 2.85 -5.16
N SER A 182 8.17 3.94 -5.54
CA SER A 182 6.81 3.86 -6.08
C SER A 182 6.79 3.16 -7.44
N GLY A 183 7.72 3.49 -8.32
CA GLY A 183 7.84 2.90 -9.65
C GLY A 183 8.17 1.41 -9.60
N ILE A 184 9.16 0.99 -8.80
CA ILE A 184 9.52 -0.44 -8.65
C ILE A 184 8.33 -1.24 -8.12
N PHE A 185 7.64 -0.73 -7.10
CA PHE A 185 6.51 -1.44 -6.49
C PHE A 185 5.35 -1.60 -7.49
N LEU A 186 5.08 -0.58 -8.29
CA LEU A 186 4.04 -0.60 -9.30
C LEU A 186 4.37 -1.51 -10.48
N ILE A 187 5.59 -1.43 -11.01
CA ILE A 187 6.04 -2.31 -12.10
C ILE A 187 6.02 -3.77 -11.65
N TYR A 188 6.48 -4.04 -10.42
CA TYR A 188 6.41 -5.37 -9.85
C TYR A 188 4.96 -5.86 -9.69
N SER A 189 4.07 -5.00 -9.18
CA SER A 189 2.64 -5.33 -9.03
C SER A 189 2.02 -5.65 -10.37
N LEU A 190 2.25 -4.82 -11.38
CA LEU A 190 1.74 -5.03 -12.73
C LEU A 190 2.26 -6.33 -13.35
N ALA A 191 3.56 -6.62 -13.22
CA ALA A 191 4.15 -7.87 -13.71
C ALA A 191 3.50 -9.10 -13.04
N LYS A 192 3.23 -9.03 -11.73
CA LYS A 192 2.54 -10.10 -11.01
C LYS A 192 1.08 -10.26 -11.44
N GLN A 193 0.37 -9.17 -11.67
CA GLN A 193 -1.01 -9.19 -12.16
C GLN A 193 -1.10 -9.78 -13.57
N ILE A 194 -0.19 -9.41 -14.48
CA ILE A 194 -0.11 -10.01 -15.81
C ILE A 194 0.14 -11.52 -15.72
N ALA A 195 1.09 -11.94 -14.87
CA ALA A 195 1.36 -13.36 -14.65
C ALA A 195 0.14 -14.11 -14.11
N TYR A 196 -0.58 -13.51 -13.15
CA TYR A 196 -1.81 -14.07 -12.58
C TYR A 196 -2.87 -14.38 -13.66
N TYR A 197 -3.21 -13.40 -14.49
CA TYR A 197 -4.20 -13.58 -15.56
C TYR A 197 -3.73 -14.53 -16.67
N SER A 198 -2.42 -14.58 -16.95
CA SER A 198 -1.87 -15.51 -17.95
C SER A 198 -1.98 -16.98 -17.53
N LEU A 199 -1.99 -17.25 -16.22
CA LEU A 199 -2.12 -18.59 -15.65
C LEU A 199 -3.59 -19.02 -15.52
N GLU A 200 -4.48 -18.08 -15.19
CA GLU A 200 -5.93 -18.38 -15.14
C GLU A 200 -6.49 -18.73 -16.51
N ARG A 201 -6.05 -18.09 -17.59
CA ARG A 201 -6.47 -18.44 -18.97
C ARG A 201 -6.03 -19.84 -19.43
N LYS A 202 -5.19 -20.54 -18.67
CA LYS A 202 -4.74 -21.92 -18.98
C LYS A 202 -5.52 -22.99 -18.23
N LYS A 203 -6.46 -22.62 -17.36
CA LYS A 203 -7.41 -23.53 -16.71
C LYS A 203 -8.73 -23.50 -17.45
#